data_AF-A0A5C3DUS4-F1
#
_entry.id   AF-A0A5C3DUS4-F1
#
_cell.length_a   1.000
_cell.length_b   1.000
_cell.length_c   1.000
_cell.angle_alpha   90.00
_cell.angle_beta   90.00
_cell.angle_gamma   90.00
#
_symmetry.space_group_name_H-M   'P 1'
#
loop_
_entity.id
_entity.type
_entity.pdbx_description
1 polymer ?
#
loop_
_entity_poly.entity_id
_entity_poly.type
_entity_poly.pdbx_seq_one_letter_code
_entity_poly.pdbx_strand_id
1 'polypeptide(L)'
;MPLVIPDSSQVPTVVGDYSTVTTEALRGLNAETLIHEIKRLQDSVARLQDSNRQIEQFVHESGNDLDDHDRKEMHNACTDNNGTIAKQNGVVEKLFDVLQEKTGHEDTKAHYGLTRPSNSAVNDDADATQAASSNSAPMQEDLEGVFL
;
A
#
# COMPACT_ATOMS: atom_id res chain seq x y z
N MET A 1 -9.61 46.85 4.97
CA MET A 1 -8.46 46.07 4.45
C MET A 1 -8.70 44.61 4.79
N PRO A 2 -8.81 43.69 3.83
CA PRO A 2 -8.95 42.29 4.17
C PRO A 2 -7.59 41.76 4.65
N LEU A 3 -7.60 41.02 5.75
CA LEU A 3 -6.45 40.34 6.32
C LEU A 3 -6.09 39.15 5.42
N VAL A 4 -4.93 39.24 4.78
CA VAL A 4 -4.31 38.11 4.09
C VAL A 4 -3.73 37.21 5.18
N ILE A 5 -4.43 36.12 5.49
CA ILE A 5 -3.87 35.04 6.30
C ILE A 5 -2.92 34.28 5.36
N PRO A 6 -1.60 34.25 5.61
CA PRO A 6 -0.73 33.35 4.87
C PRO A 6 -1.19 31.92 5.19
N ASP A 7 -1.68 31.22 4.19
CA ASP A 7 -2.17 29.86 4.31
C ASP A 7 -1.00 28.91 4.59
N SER A 8 -0.66 28.73 5.86
CA SER A 8 0.32 27.76 6.33
C SER A 8 -0.11 26.30 6.12
N SER A 9 -1.27 26.04 5.50
CA SER A 9 -1.74 24.68 5.19
C SER A 9 -1.28 24.16 3.82
N GLN A 10 -0.65 24.98 2.98
CA GLN A 10 0.00 24.49 1.77
C GLN A 10 1.30 23.78 2.12
N VAL A 11 1.15 22.53 2.54
CA VAL A 11 2.25 21.57 2.57
C VAL A 11 2.83 21.54 1.15
N PRO A 12 4.13 21.87 0.94
CA PRO A 12 4.74 21.85 -0.37
C PRO A 12 4.52 20.48 -1.00
N THR A 13 3.58 20.43 -1.92
CA THR A 13 3.17 19.20 -2.59
C THR A 13 4.17 19.06 -3.73
N VAL A 14 5.03 18.05 -3.71
CA VAL A 14 5.89 17.78 -4.87
C VAL A 14 4.97 17.27 -5.97
N VAL A 15 4.49 18.18 -6.81
CA VAL A 15 3.70 17.91 -8.01
C VAL A 15 4.64 18.05 -9.19
N GLY A 16 5.15 16.93 -9.70
CA GLY A 16 6.11 16.92 -10.81
C GLY A 16 6.62 15.53 -11.13
N ASP A 17 7.36 15.41 -12.22
CA ASP A 17 7.97 14.16 -12.66
C ASP A 17 8.88 13.58 -11.56
N TYR A 18 8.36 12.54 -10.90
CA TYR A 18 8.99 11.79 -9.82
C TYR A 18 10.39 11.26 -10.18
N SER A 19 10.73 11.20 -11.48
CA SER A 19 12.07 10.85 -11.97
C SER A 19 13.17 11.84 -11.53
N THR A 20 12.80 13.08 -11.22
CA THR A 20 13.76 14.16 -10.91
C THR A 20 13.96 14.40 -9.41
N VAL A 21 13.25 13.67 -8.55
CA VAL A 21 13.33 13.86 -7.08
C VAL A 21 14.65 13.29 -6.55
N THR A 22 15.54 14.19 -6.14
CA THR A 22 16.82 13.88 -5.48
C THR A 22 16.67 13.85 -3.96
N THR A 23 17.44 12.99 -3.29
CA THR A 23 17.44 12.89 -1.83
C THR A 23 17.90 14.18 -1.14
N GLU A 24 18.78 14.95 -1.80
CA GLU A 24 19.23 16.27 -1.35
C GLU A 24 18.07 17.27 -1.25
N ALA A 25 17.19 17.31 -2.25
CA ALA A 25 16.01 18.18 -2.23
C ALA A 25 15.04 17.79 -1.11
N LEU A 26 14.89 16.48 -0.85
CA LEU A 26 14.04 15.96 0.20
C LEU A 26 14.58 16.26 1.62
N ARG A 27 15.90 16.28 1.82
CA ARG A 27 16.54 16.65 3.10
C ARG A 27 16.23 18.08 3.53
N GLY A 28 15.93 18.97 2.57
CA GLY A 28 15.51 20.35 2.86
C GLY A 28 14.07 20.47 3.39
N LEU A 29 13.27 19.40 3.36
CA LEU A 29 11.86 19.40 3.77
C LEU A 29 11.68 19.05 5.26
N ASN A 30 10.59 19.53 5.83
CA ASN A 30 10.20 19.20 7.21
C ASN A 30 9.66 17.77 7.32
N ALA A 31 9.77 17.18 8.51
CA ALA A 31 9.33 15.80 8.73
C ALA A 31 7.82 15.63 8.47
N GLU A 32 7.00 16.61 8.88
CA GLU A 32 5.57 16.62 8.58
C GLU A 32 5.27 16.67 7.08
N THR A 33 6.05 17.43 6.31
CA THR A 33 5.94 17.48 4.84
C THR A 33 6.27 16.13 4.22
N LEU A 34 7.33 15.46 4.70
CA LEU A 34 7.70 14.12 4.24
C LEU A 34 6.60 13.11 4.56
N ILE A 35 6.05 13.12 5.77
CA ILE A 35 4.95 12.23 6.19
C ILE A 35 3.72 12.44 5.32
N HIS A 36 3.32 13.69 5.09
CA HIS A 36 2.18 14.02 4.25
C HIS A 36 2.38 13.56 2.80
N GLU A 37 3.57 13.78 2.24
CA GLU A 37 3.94 13.33 0.90
C GLU A 37 3.86 11.79 0.79
N ILE A 38 4.41 11.06 1.76
CA ILE A 38 4.35 9.60 1.80
C ILE A 38 2.89 9.12 1.80
N LYS A 39 2.03 9.70 2.65
CA LYS A 39 0.59 9.33 2.68
C LYS A 39 -0.08 9.57 1.34
N ARG A 40 0.13 10.74 0.74
CA ARG A 40 -0.46 11.08 -0.56
C ARG A 40 -0.04 10.08 -1.64
N LEU A 41 1.23 9.69 -1.66
CA LEU A 41 1.74 8.71 -2.63
C LEU A 41 1.19 7.31 -2.37
N GLN A 42 1.07 6.88 -1.11
CA GLN A 42 0.43 5.61 -0.77
C GLN A 42 -1.03 5.57 -1.19
N ASP A 43 -1.79 6.64 -0.96
CA ASP A 43 -3.19 6.76 -1.41
C ASP A 43 -3.30 6.75 -2.94
N SER A 44 -2.31 7.31 -3.63
CA SER A 44 -2.21 7.26 -5.09
C SER A 44 -1.98 5.83 -5.57
N VAL A 45 -1.02 5.12 -4.98
CA VAL A 45 -0.70 3.72 -5.31
C VAL A 45 -1.92 2.82 -5.05
N ALA A 46 -2.59 2.96 -3.91
CA ALA A 46 -3.77 2.16 -3.58
C ALA A 46 -4.90 2.34 -4.61
N ARG A 47 -5.12 3.58 -5.09
CA ARG A 47 -6.10 3.87 -6.14
C ARG A 47 -5.71 3.29 -7.50
N LEU A 48 -4.43 3.33 -7.87
CA LEU A 48 -3.95 2.70 -9.11
C LEU A 48 -4.08 1.18 -9.06
N GLN A 49 -3.79 0.56 -7.91
CA GLN A 49 -3.97 -0.88 -7.70
C GLN A 49 -5.45 -1.29 -7.77
N ASP A 50 -6.34 -0.52 -7.15
CA ASP A 50 -7.78 -0.73 -7.26
C ASP A 50 -8.28 -0.58 -8.71
N SER A 51 -7.79 0.43 -9.42
CA SER A 51 -8.09 0.61 -10.85
C SER A 51 -7.65 -0.59 -11.68
N ASN A 52 -6.45 -1.13 -11.44
CA ASN A 52 -5.96 -2.31 -12.16
C ASN A 52 -6.83 -3.54 -11.86
N ARG A 53 -7.22 -3.75 -10.59
CA ARG A 53 -8.14 -4.83 -10.21
C ARG A 53 -9.48 -4.71 -10.92
N GLN A 54 -10.04 -3.50 -11.03
CA GLN A 54 -11.31 -3.27 -11.73
C GLN A 54 -11.20 -3.55 -13.24
N ILE A 55 -10.09 -3.15 -13.87
CA ILE A 55 -9.83 -3.44 -15.28
C ILE A 55 -9.69 -4.96 -15.51
N GLU A 56 -8.93 -5.65 -14.67
CA GLU A 56 -8.76 -7.10 -14.74
C GLU A 56 -10.08 -7.85 -14.53
N GLN A 57 -10.89 -7.41 -13.56
CA GLN A 57 -12.22 -7.95 -13.33
C GLN A 57 -13.13 -7.74 -14.55
N PHE A 58 -13.12 -6.54 -15.13
CA PHE A 58 -13.89 -6.24 -16.34
C PHE A 58 -13.47 -7.12 -17.52
N VAL A 59 -12.16 -7.30 -17.73
CA VAL A 59 -11.63 -8.18 -18.78
C VAL A 59 -12.01 -9.64 -18.53
N HIS A 60 -12.03 -10.09 -17.28
CA HIS A 60 -12.42 -11.45 -16.94
C HIS A 60 -13.94 -11.69 -17.13
N GLU A 61 -14.77 -10.73 -16.73
CA GLU A 61 -16.24 -10.83 -16.83
C GLU A 61 -16.77 -10.61 -18.25
N SER A 62 -16.18 -9.67 -18.99
CA SER A 62 -16.63 -9.28 -20.34
C SER A 62 -15.73 -9.86 -21.44
N GLY A 63 -14.79 -10.74 -21.11
CA GLY A 63 -13.72 -11.20 -22.02
C GLY A 63 -14.17 -11.90 -23.30
N ASN A 64 -15.41 -12.40 -23.34
CA ASN A 64 -16.01 -12.98 -24.54
C ASN A 64 -16.64 -11.94 -25.49
N ASP A 65 -16.97 -10.75 -24.96
CA ASP A 65 -17.55 -9.65 -25.71
C ASP A 65 -16.49 -8.64 -26.19
N LEU A 66 -15.28 -8.72 -25.63
CA LEU A 66 -14.13 -7.91 -26.01
C LEU A 66 -13.39 -8.53 -27.19
N ASP A 67 -13.06 -7.71 -28.17
CA ASP A 67 -12.15 -8.13 -29.23
C ASP A 67 -10.69 -8.18 -28.75
N ASP A 68 -9.80 -8.69 -29.59
CA ASP A 68 -8.37 -8.80 -29.26
C ASP A 68 -7.69 -7.43 -29.11
N HIS A 69 -8.24 -6.38 -29.71
CA HIS A 69 -7.73 -5.03 -29.60
C HIS A 69 -8.06 -4.42 -28.24
N ASP A 70 -9.33 -4.50 -27.83
CA ASP A 70 -9.82 -4.00 -26.55
C ASP A 70 -9.11 -4.69 -25.39
N ARG A 71 -8.96 -6.02 -25.45
CA ARG A 71 -8.24 -6.78 -24.41
C ARG A 71 -6.78 -6.36 -24.30
N LYS A 72 -6.13 -6.06 -25.42
CA LYS A 72 -4.75 -5.58 -25.44
C LYS A 72 -4.64 -4.16 -24.90
N GLU A 73 -5.59 -3.28 -25.19
CA GLU A 73 -5.61 -1.91 -24.66
C GLU A 73 -5.79 -1.91 -23.14
N MET A 74 -6.72 -2.71 -22.62
CA MET A 74 -6.92 -2.87 -21.17
C MET A 74 -5.65 -3.41 -20.48
N HIS A 75 -4.98 -4.39 -21.08
CA HIS A 75 -3.71 -4.90 -20.56
C HIS A 75 -2.59 -3.83 -20.57
N ASN A 76 -2.52 -3.01 -21.63
CA ASN A 76 -1.56 -1.91 -21.70
C ASN A 76 -1.84 -0.87 -20.61
N ALA A 77 -3.12 -0.54 -20.35
CA ALA A 77 -3.50 0.37 -19.28
C ALA A 77 -3.03 -0.13 -17.90
N CYS A 78 -3.22 -1.42 -17.60
CA CYS A 78 -2.69 -2.03 -16.37
C CYS A 78 -1.15 -1.95 -16.31
N THR A 79 -0.48 -2.16 -17.45
CA THR A 79 0.99 -2.09 -17.55
C THR A 79 1.52 -0.67 -17.28
N ASP A 80 0.88 0.35 -17.85
CA ASP A 80 1.25 1.76 -17.65
C ASP A 80 1.01 2.21 -16.20
N ASN A 81 -0.11 1.77 -15.62
CA ASN A 81 -0.40 1.99 -14.20
C ASN A 81 0.64 1.32 -13.30
N ASN A 82 1.04 0.08 -13.60
CA ASN A 82 2.11 -0.61 -12.87
C ASN A 82 3.45 0.13 -12.97
N GLY A 83 3.79 0.69 -14.13
CA GLY A 83 4.96 1.54 -14.31
C GLY A 83 4.89 2.81 -13.43
N THR A 84 3.71 3.38 -13.28
CA THR A 84 3.47 4.54 -12.41
C THR A 84 3.58 4.18 -10.93
N ILE A 85 3.00 3.05 -10.52
CA ILE A 85 3.11 2.51 -9.16
C ILE A 85 4.58 2.29 -8.80
N ALA A 86 5.38 1.67 -9.68
CA ALA A 86 6.79 1.42 -9.44
C ALA A 86 7.58 2.72 -9.21
N LYS A 87 7.33 3.76 -10.03
CA LYS A 87 7.95 5.08 -9.86
C LYS A 87 7.56 5.73 -8.53
N GLN A 88 6.27 5.68 -8.18
CA GLN A 88 5.77 6.25 -6.92
C GLN A 88 6.35 5.53 -5.71
N ASN A 89 6.41 4.20 -5.73
CA ASN A 89 7.05 3.40 -4.68
C ASN A 89 8.53 3.74 -4.51
N GLY A 90 9.28 3.91 -5.60
CA GLY A 90 10.69 4.33 -5.52
C GLY A 90 10.88 5.72 -4.91
N VAL A 91 9.93 6.65 -5.08
CA VAL A 91 9.95 7.95 -4.37
C VAL A 91 9.57 7.79 -2.91
N VAL A 92 8.57 6.97 -2.61
CA VAL A 92 8.17 6.66 -1.23
C VAL A 92 9.36 6.08 -0.45
N GLU A 93 10.13 5.15 -1.02
CA GLU A 93 11.35 4.62 -0.41
C GLU A 93 12.34 5.72 -0.04
N LYS A 94 12.65 6.64 -0.97
CA LYS A 94 13.54 7.78 -0.72
C LYS A 94 13.02 8.70 0.39
N LEU A 95 11.71 8.94 0.42
CA LEU A 95 11.08 9.77 1.46
C LEU A 95 11.17 9.09 2.84
N PHE A 96 11.01 7.77 2.90
CA PHE A 96 11.24 7.00 4.13
C PHE A 96 12.68 7.08 4.59
N ASP A 97 13.66 6.95 3.70
CA ASP A 97 15.09 7.02 4.05
C ASP A 97 15.43 8.38 4.68
N VAL A 98 14.96 9.47 4.07
CA VAL A 98 15.17 10.83 4.59
C VAL A 98 14.40 11.07 5.90
N LEU A 99 13.19 10.53 6.02
CA LEU A 99 12.40 10.63 7.25
C LEU A 99 13.08 9.88 8.41
N GLN A 100 13.62 8.68 8.15
CA GLN A 100 14.36 7.89 9.12
C GLN A 100 15.66 8.60 9.52
N GLU A 101 16.42 9.14 8.57
CA GLU A 101 17.62 9.95 8.84
C GLU A 101 17.31 11.13 9.76
N LYS A 102 16.17 11.81 9.53
CA LYS A 102 15.81 13.03 10.24
C LYS A 102 15.21 12.78 11.63
N THR A 103 14.45 11.70 11.79
CA THR A 103 13.70 11.42 13.02
C THR A 103 14.37 10.35 13.89
N GLY A 104 15.26 9.53 13.35
CA GLY A 104 15.85 8.38 14.02
C GLY A 104 14.87 7.24 14.32
N HIS A 105 13.62 7.32 13.84
CA HIS A 105 12.61 6.28 14.08
C HIS A 105 12.60 5.29 12.92
N GLU A 106 13.00 4.06 13.19
CA GLU A 106 12.93 2.97 12.20
C GLU A 106 11.49 2.47 12.02
N ASP A 107 10.68 2.47 13.09
CA ASP A 107 9.29 2.02 13.06
C ASP A 107 8.32 3.15 12.68
N THR A 108 8.37 3.53 11.42
CA THR A 108 7.48 4.55 10.84
C THR A 108 6.01 4.12 10.76
N LYS A 109 5.72 2.81 10.87
CA LYS A 109 4.36 2.27 10.92
C LYS A 109 3.72 2.54 12.27
N ALA A 110 4.40 2.23 13.38
CA ALA A 110 3.88 2.49 14.72
C ALA A 110 3.72 3.98 15.02
N HIS A 111 4.62 4.82 14.48
CA HIS A 111 4.64 6.25 14.80
C HIS A 111 3.79 7.12 13.88
N TYR A 112 3.71 6.78 12.58
CA TYR A 112 3.07 7.65 11.58
C TYR A 112 1.98 6.95 10.76
N GLY A 113 1.79 5.64 10.96
CA GLY A 113 0.86 4.82 10.19
C GLY A 113 1.30 4.66 8.73
N LEU A 114 2.61 4.76 8.44
CA LEU A 114 3.15 4.69 7.09
C LEU A 114 3.71 3.30 6.82
N THR A 115 3.37 2.71 5.68
CA THR A 115 3.90 1.41 5.25
C THR A 115 5.03 1.58 4.24
N ARG A 116 6.24 1.11 4.58
CA ARG A 116 7.34 1.12 3.61
C ARG A 116 7.01 0.17 2.44
N PRO A 117 7.21 0.59 1.18
CA PRO A 117 7.14 -0.33 0.05
C PRO A 117 8.19 -1.41 0.27
N SER A 118 7.74 -2.64 0.51
CA SER A 118 8.65 -3.77 0.63
C SER A 118 9.10 -4.14 -0.79
N ASN A 119 10.37 -3.95 -1.12
CA ASN A 119 11.02 -4.66 -2.23
C ASN A 119 11.21 -6.14 -1.83
N SER A 120 10.10 -6.81 -1.54
CA SER A 120 9.99 -8.26 -1.34
C SER A 120 8.51 -8.57 -1.30
N ALA A 121 8.06 -9.29 -2.33
CA ALA A 121 7.03 -10.29 -2.13
C ALA A 121 7.34 -11.11 -0.86
N VAL A 122 6.29 -11.61 -0.22
CA VAL A 122 6.29 -12.60 0.88
C VAL A 122 6.04 -12.01 2.28
N ASN A 123 4.80 -12.28 2.74
CA ASN A 123 4.32 -12.46 4.12
C ASN A 123 4.12 -11.21 4.99
N ASP A 124 2.88 -10.70 4.99
CA ASP A 124 2.34 -9.98 6.16
C ASP A 124 0.82 -10.17 6.28
N ASP A 125 0.35 -11.39 6.05
CA ASP A 125 -1.01 -11.83 6.42
C ASP A 125 -0.96 -13.30 6.89
N ALA A 126 -0.42 -13.46 8.09
CA ALA A 126 -0.67 -14.61 8.94
C ALA A 126 -0.60 -14.12 10.39
N ASP A 127 -1.56 -13.28 10.76
CA ASP A 127 -1.93 -13.05 12.14
C ASP A 127 -2.39 -14.40 12.74
N ALA A 128 -1.40 -15.15 13.21
CA ALA A 128 -1.58 -16.33 14.01
C ALA A 128 -2.12 -15.89 15.38
N THR A 129 -3.45 -15.74 15.47
CA THR A 129 -4.14 -15.78 16.76
C THR A 129 -4.08 -17.21 17.30
N GLN A 130 -2.95 -17.51 17.92
CA GLN A 130 -2.72 -18.69 18.74
C GLN A 130 -3.33 -18.40 20.13
N ALA A 131 -4.58 -18.80 20.34
CA ALA A 131 -5.14 -18.95 21.68
C ALA A 131 -5.20 -20.44 22.02
N ALA A 132 -4.16 -20.92 22.68
CA ALA A 132 -4.13 -22.23 23.33
C ALA A 132 -5.01 -22.20 24.59
N SER A 133 -5.91 -23.18 24.74
CA SER A 133 -6.29 -23.71 26.06
C SER A 133 -6.87 -25.13 25.92
N SER A 134 -6.00 -26.09 26.24
CA SER A 134 -6.24 -27.32 26.98
C SER A 134 -7.67 -27.88 27.05
N ASN A 135 -7.84 -29.12 26.56
CA ASN A 135 -8.23 -30.23 27.43
C ASN A 135 -7.93 -31.58 26.79
N SER A 136 -7.01 -32.30 27.42
CA SER A 136 -6.79 -33.73 27.24
C SER A 136 -7.89 -34.51 27.96
N ALA A 137 -8.55 -35.44 27.26
CA ALA A 137 -8.98 -36.73 27.80
C ALA A 137 -9.33 -37.68 26.65
N PRO A 138 -8.67 -38.85 26.52
CA PRO A 138 -9.13 -39.94 25.68
C PRO A 138 -10.09 -40.81 26.50
N MET A 139 -11.29 -41.10 25.99
CA MET A 139 -12.07 -42.23 26.50
C MET A 139 -12.45 -43.13 25.32
N GLN A 140 -11.74 -44.25 25.27
CA GLN A 140 -12.12 -45.45 24.53
C GLN A 140 -13.39 -46.05 25.14
N GLU A 141 -14.20 -46.60 24.24
CA GLU A 141 -15.05 -47.79 24.36
C GLU A 141 -15.91 -47.95 25.63
N ASP A 142 -17.24 -47.91 25.43
CA ASP A 142 -18.06 -48.95 26.03
C ASP A 142 -19.19 -49.37 25.07
N LEU A 143 -19.17 -50.66 24.75
CA LEU A 143 -20.21 -51.46 24.10
C LEU A 143 -21.22 -51.79 25.20
N GLU A 144 -22.50 -51.39 25.10
CA GLU A 144 -23.67 -52.16 25.58
C GLU A 144 -25.00 -51.53 25.10
N GLY A 145 -25.82 -52.34 24.42
CA GLY A 145 -27.21 -52.55 24.86
C GLY A 145 -28.36 -51.59 24.51
N VAL A 146 -29.17 -52.03 23.53
CA VAL A 146 -30.65 -52.11 23.50
C VAL A 146 -31.54 -50.88 23.14
N PHE A 147 -32.58 -51.23 22.34
CA PHE A 147 -33.85 -50.60 21.93
C PHE A 147 -33.80 -49.77 20.64
N LEU A 148 -34.48 -50.11 19.54
CA LEU A 148 -35.76 -50.80 19.31
C LEU A 148 -35.69 -51.89 18.23
#